data_AF-A0A6J1V553-F1
#
_entry.id   AF-A0A6J1V553-F1
#
_cell.length_a   1.000
_cell.length_b   1.000
_cell.length_c   1.000
_cell.angle_alpha   90.00
_cell.angle_beta   90.00
_cell.angle_gamma   90.00
#
_symmetry.space_group_name_H-M   'P 1'
#
loop_
_entity.id
_entity.type
_entity.pdbx_description
1 polymer ?
#
loop_
_entity_poly.entity_id
_entity_poly.type
_entity_poly.pdbx_seq_one_letter_code
_entity_poly.pdbx_strand_id
1 'polypeptide(L)'
;MDKLWDHLQDTDLGLDSTEWKVTEQRSHLKALNEEADKLNQTVNYLRSQLGKMVNASFSESFRSIVEYFQQSEQALRQANASVRGRQSPVVQAKHTRVVTVELLRQRGEAFGKRAAAHQRTLNNIQRKVDALRLNNINQKICGGSGEEACEEASCGGASCKDSSGQRHCGGPGCTGALPMSLKALHSAQNISQQLETTASQLVTIVNKVQEVQNLAQDARNHAQDILDQAQGARNQVEKSTAKLREFIQKIKDFLAEEGADPESIELVAQQVLNIPQPISQSEIDSLIKEILDRIGQLNRVDVILNCTVQNLTLARDLLTKAEQAR
;
A
#
# COMPACT_ATOMS: atom_id res chain seq x y z
N MET A 1 -177.42 86.03 21.63
CA MET A 1 -176.92 84.97 22.52
C MET A 1 -176.10 83.90 21.79
N ASP A 2 -175.96 83.94 20.45
CA ASP A 2 -175.02 83.06 19.71
C ASP A 2 -173.60 83.62 19.56
N LYS A 3 -173.40 84.95 19.60
CA LYS A 3 -172.06 85.55 19.43
C LYS A 3 -171.12 85.42 20.64
N LEU A 4 -171.59 84.88 21.77
CA LEU A 4 -170.77 84.73 22.98
C LEU A 4 -170.12 83.33 23.07
N TRP A 5 -170.74 82.32 22.47
CA TRP A 5 -170.22 80.95 22.49
C TRP A 5 -169.08 80.74 21.48
N ASP A 6 -169.13 81.38 20.31
CA ASP A 6 -168.02 81.34 19.33
C ASP A 6 -166.72 81.97 19.88
N HIS A 7 -166.81 83.01 20.71
CA HIS A 7 -165.61 83.65 21.29
C HIS A 7 -164.93 82.78 22.37
N LEU A 8 -165.69 82.00 23.13
CA LEU A 8 -165.12 81.14 24.17
C LEU A 8 -164.40 79.92 23.59
N GLN A 9 -164.87 79.40 22.45
CA GLN A 9 -164.22 78.26 21.78
C GLN A 9 -162.94 78.66 21.02
N ASP A 10 -162.89 79.88 20.48
CA ASP A 10 -161.70 80.43 19.81
C ASP A 10 -160.57 80.75 20.83
N THR A 11 -160.95 81.11 22.06
CA THR A 11 -159.98 81.40 23.14
C THR A 11 -159.35 80.12 23.71
N ASP A 12 -160.11 79.03 23.81
CA ASP A 12 -159.63 77.72 24.29
C ASP A 12 -158.68 77.06 23.27
N LEU A 13 -159.01 77.11 21.98
CA LEU A 13 -158.13 76.66 20.89
C LEU A 13 -156.84 77.50 20.78
N GLY A 14 -156.92 78.80 21.12
CA GLY A 14 -155.75 79.68 21.19
C GLY A 14 -154.79 79.36 22.34
N LEU A 15 -155.31 78.91 23.48
CA LEU A 15 -154.52 78.53 24.65
C LEU A 15 -153.76 77.22 24.40
N ASP A 16 -154.42 76.18 23.87
CA ASP A 16 -153.78 74.91 23.51
C ASP A 16 -152.68 75.08 22.44
N SER A 17 -152.90 75.95 21.45
CA SER A 17 -151.88 76.28 20.44
C SER A 17 -150.65 76.98 21.02
N THR A 18 -150.84 77.78 22.07
CA THR A 18 -149.76 78.53 22.71
C THR A 18 -148.94 77.65 23.66
N GLU A 19 -149.59 76.74 24.38
CA GLU A 19 -148.92 75.78 25.27
C GLU A 19 -148.05 74.77 24.50
N TRP A 20 -148.52 74.30 23.34
CA TRP A 20 -147.74 73.44 22.44
C TRP A 20 -146.48 74.16 21.91
N LYS A 21 -146.59 75.43 21.50
CA LYS A 21 -145.43 76.21 21.03
C LYS A 21 -144.40 76.47 22.13
N VAL A 22 -144.83 76.69 23.36
CA VAL A 22 -143.93 76.91 24.50
C VAL A 22 -143.18 75.64 24.87
N THR A 23 -143.85 74.49 24.85
CA THR A 23 -143.20 73.19 25.10
C THR A 23 -142.23 72.80 23.98
N GLU A 24 -142.55 73.09 22.72
CA GLU A 24 -141.64 72.89 21.59
C GLU A 24 -140.42 73.84 21.63
N GLN A 25 -140.61 75.12 21.96
CA GLN A 25 -139.47 76.03 22.14
C GLN A 25 -138.58 75.63 23.31
N ARG A 26 -139.16 75.10 24.40
CA ARG A 26 -138.41 74.62 25.56
C ARG A 26 -137.64 73.33 25.24
N SER A 27 -138.20 72.44 24.43
CA SER A 27 -137.48 71.24 23.97
C SER A 27 -136.34 71.60 23.03
N HIS A 28 -136.56 72.56 22.11
CA HIS A 28 -135.50 73.12 21.26
C HIS A 28 -134.38 73.79 22.05
N LEU A 29 -134.71 74.62 23.04
CA LEU A 29 -133.72 75.25 23.93
C LEU A 29 -132.92 74.20 24.72
N LYS A 30 -133.58 73.15 25.20
CA LYS A 30 -132.91 72.06 25.92
C LYS A 30 -131.95 71.29 24.99
N ALA A 31 -132.39 70.97 23.78
CA ALA A 31 -131.55 70.33 22.77
C ALA A 31 -130.34 71.21 22.40
N LEU A 32 -130.56 72.51 22.21
CA LEU A 32 -129.50 73.46 21.88
C LEU A 32 -128.49 73.60 23.05
N ASN A 33 -128.97 73.58 24.28
CA ASN A 33 -128.11 73.63 25.46
C ASN A 33 -127.30 72.33 25.63
N GLU A 34 -127.90 71.17 25.35
CA GLU A 34 -127.20 69.88 25.32
C GLU A 34 -126.15 69.82 24.20
N GLU A 35 -126.43 70.40 23.02
CA GLU A 35 -125.47 70.52 21.93
C GLU A 35 -124.34 71.51 22.27
N ALA A 36 -124.65 72.65 22.90
CA ALA A 36 -123.66 73.61 23.36
C ALA A 36 -122.75 72.99 24.43
N ASP A 37 -123.29 72.20 25.35
CA ASP A 37 -122.52 71.47 26.35
C ASP A 37 -121.64 70.39 25.71
N LYS A 38 -122.16 69.61 24.76
CA LYS A 38 -121.36 68.63 23.99
C LYS A 38 -120.25 69.31 23.19
N LEU A 39 -120.52 70.46 22.58
CA LEU A 39 -119.53 71.23 21.84
C LEU A 39 -118.45 71.75 22.79
N ASN A 40 -118.84 72.31 23.94
CA ASN A 40 -117.91 72.78 24.95
C ASN A 40 -117.02 71.64 25.48
N GLN A 41 -117.59 70.45 25.73
CA GLN A 41 -116.81 69.26 26.10
C GLN A 41 -115.83 68.85 24.98
N THR A 42 -116.28 68.88 23.72
CA THR A 42 -115.44 68.53 22.56
C THR A 42 -114.30 69.54 22.38
N VAL A 43 -114.57 70.83 22.51
CA VAL A 43 -113.56 71.90 22.43
C VAL A 43 -112.54 71.76 23.56
N ASN A 44 -112.98 71.50 24.78
CA ASN A 44 -112.07 71.28 25.91
C ASN A 44 -111.23 70.01 25.76
N TYR A 45 -111.82 68.94 25.22
CA TYR A 45 -111.10 67.71 24.90
C TYR A 45 -110.04 67.94 23.82
N LEU A 46 -110.40 68.58 22.71
CA LEU A 46 -109.47 68.91 21.61
C LEU A 46 -108.35 69.84 22.09
N ARG A 47 -108.66 70.85 22.91
CA ARG A 47 -107.67 71.76 23.49
C ARG A 47 -106.68 71.00 24.39
N SER A 48 -107.16 70.05 25.19
CA SER A 48 -106.31 69.19 26.02
C SER A 48 -105.40 68.28 25.18
N GLN A 49 -105.92 67.67 24.12
CA GLN A 49 -105.14 66.82 23.22
C GLN A 49 -104.08 67.61 22.45
N LEU A 50 -104.44 68.79 21.93
CA LEU A 50 -103.49 69.67 21.26
C LEU A 50 -102.38 70.12 22.21
N GLY A 51 -102.71 70.48 23.45
CA GLY A 51 -101.74 70.84 24.48
C GLY A 51 -100.76 69.70 24.80
N LYS A 52 -101.25 68.45 24.88
CA LYS A 52 -100.40 67.27 25.09
C LYS A 52 -99.50 67.00 23.88
N MET A 53 -100.02 67.08 22.66
CA MET A 53 -99.26 66.82 21.44
C MET A 53 -98.16 67.86 21.21
N VAL A 54 -98.48 69.15 21.37
CA VAL A 54 -97.51 70.24 21.19
C VAL A 54 -96.40 70.18 22.24
N ASN A 55 -96.75 69.98 23.52
CA ASN A 55 -95.74 69.90 24.59
C ASN A 55 -94.90 68.62 24.49
N ALA A 56 -95.50 67.46 24.17
CA ALA A 56 -94.74 66.22 24.02
C ALA A 56 -93.80 66.27 22.81
N SER A 57 -94.28 66.76 21.65
CA SER A 57 -93.47 66.85 20.44
C SER A 57 -92.33 67.86 20.55
N PHE A 58 -92.58 69.04 21.11
CA PHE A 58 -91.55 70.06 21.30
C PHE A 58 -90.52 69.64 22.36
N SER A 59 -90.97 69.14 23.51
CA SER A 59 -90.08 68.70 24.59
C SER A 59 -89.19 67.54 24.15
N GLU A 60 -89.73 66.58 23.40
CA GLU A 60 -88.98 65.42 22.93
C GLU A 60 -87.97 65.78 21.83
N SER A 61 -88.36 66.66 20.90
CA SER A 61 -87.47 67.17 19.86
C SER A 61 -86.34 68.02 20.45
N PHE A 62 -86.65 68.90 21.41
CA PHE A 62 -85.66 69.70 22.12
C PHE A 62 -84.70 68.83 22.93
N ARG A 63 -85.21 67.81 23.64
CA ARG A 63 -84.39 66.83 24.37
C ARG A 63 -83.42 66.10 23.44
N SER A 64 -83.90 65.65 22.28
CA SER A 64 -83.07 64.98 21.27
C SER A 64 -81.99 65.90 20.71
N ILE A 65 -82.30 67.17 20.44
CA ILE A 65 -81.31 68.16 19.97
C ILE A 65 -80.21 68.37 21.01
N VAL A 66 -80.58 68.50 22.29
CA VAL A 66 -79.61 68.64 23.39
C VAL A 66 -78.74 67.39 23.52
N GLU A 67 -79.33 66.20 23.39
CA GLU A 67 -78.60 64.94 23.45
C GLU A 67 -77.60 64.81 22.29
N TYR A 68 -78.01 65.07 21.05
CA TYR A 68 -77.11 65.05 19.89
C TYR A 68 -76.01 66.12 19.99
N PHE A 69 -76.32 67.30 20.53
CA PHE A 69 -75.31 68.32 20.78
C PHE A 69 -74.26 67.83 21.80
N GLN A 70 -74.71 67.21 22.89
CA GLN A 70 -73.80 66.61 23.89
C GLN A 70 -72.95 65.47 23.30
N GLN A 71 -73.56 64.59 22.49
CA GLN A 71 -72.84 63.52 21.80
C GLN A 71 -71.81 64.08 20.80
N SER A 72 -72.17 65.13 20.06
CA SER A 72 -71.26 65.82 19.12
C SER A 72 -70.07 66.46 19.85
N GLU A 73 -70.33 67.13 20.98
CA GLU A 73 -69.28 67.69 21.85
C GLU A 73 -68.34 66.61 22.39
N GLN A 74 -68.89 65.46 22.83
CA GLN A 74 -68.09 64.34 23.30
C GLN A 74 -67.25 63.74 22.18
N ALA A 75 -67.83 63.54 21.00
CA ALA A 75 -67.12 63.06 19.81
C ALA A 75 -66.01 64.04 19.39
N LEU A 76 -66.26 65.35 19.45
CA LEU A 76 -65.25 66.38 19.19
C LEU A 76 -64.10 66.31 20.21
N ARG A 77 -64.40 66.13 21.50
CA ARG A 77 -63.35 65.96 22.53
C ARG A 77 -62.53 64.69 22.30
N GLN A 78 -63.15 63.58 21.94
CA GLN A 78 -62.45 62.32 21.63
C GLN A 78 -61.58 62.44 20.37
N ALA A 79 -62.10 63.07 19.30
CA ALA A 79 -61.34 63.35 18.09
C ALA A 79 -60.15 64.28 18.39
N ASN A 80 -60.38 65.34 19.17
CA ASN A 80 -59.33 66.24 19.60
C ASN A 80 -58.29 65.54 20.47
N ALA A 81 -58.67 64.69 21.43
CA ALA A 81 -57.72 63.91 22.22
C ALA A 81 -56.93 62.89 21.38
N SER A 82 -57.54 62.40 20.29
CA SER A 82 -56.90 61.44 19.37
C SER A 82 -55.84 62.09 18.46
N VAL A 83 -56.01 63.37 18.15
CA VAL A 83 -55.14 64.11 17.22
C VAL A 83 -54.21 65.09 17.95
N ARG A 84 -54.67 65.71 19.04
CA ARG A 84 -53.98 66.78 19.79
C ARG A 84 -53.49 66.29 21.15
N GLY A 85 -52.35 66.83 21.59
CA GLY A 85 -51.71 66.48 22.86
C GLY A 85 -50.55 65.51 22.67
N ARG A 86 -49.58 65.54 23.60
CA ARG A 86 -48.34 64.73 23.51
C ARG A 86 -48.60 63.22 23.54
N GLN A 87 -49.70 62.80 24.17
CA GLN A 87 -50.08 61.39 24.27
C GLN A 87 -51.15 60.99 23.23
N SER A 88 -51.48 61.86 22.27
CA SER A 88 -52.43 61.50 21.23
C SER A 88 -51.85 60.37 20.36
N PRO A 89 -52.66 59.38 19.96
CA PRO A 89 -52.26 58.32 19.04
C PRO A 89 -51.55 58.86 17.78
N VAL A 90 -52.04 59.96 17.19
CA VAL A 90 -51.45 60.55 15.98
C VAL A 90 -50.05 61.13 16.24
N VAL A 91 -49.86 61.84 17.37
CA VAL A 91 -48.55 62.41 17.72
C VAL A 91 -47.56 61.31 18.06
N GLN A 92 -47.97 60.29 18.80
CA GLN A 92 -47.14 59.12 19.08
C GLN A 92 -46.77 58.36 17.81
N ALA A 93 -47.72 58.13 16.91
CA ALA A 93 -47.47 57.49 15.61
C ALA A 93 -46.45 58.30 14.77
N LYS A 94 -46.57 59.63 14.75
CA LYS A 94 -45.60 60.49 14.07
C LYS A 94 -44.20 60.36 14.69
N HIS A 95 -44.10 60.41 16.02
CA HIS A 95 -42.81 60.25 16.71
C HIS A 95 -42.18 58.87 16.44
N THR A 96 -42.95 57.80 16.62
CA THR A 96 -42.49 56.43 16.35
C THR A 96 -42.08 56.24 14.90
N ARG A 97 -42.79 56.85 13.94
CA ARG A 97 -42.39 56.84 12.53
C ARG A 97 -41.03 57.50 12.33
N VAL A 98 -40.80 58.68 12.90
CA VAL A 98 -39.52 59.40 12.77
C VAL A 98 -38.38 58.57 13.36
N VAL A 99 -38.55 58.04 14.58
CA VAL A 99 -37.53 57.21 15.23
C VAL A 99 -37.25 55.93 14.43
N THR A 100 -38.30 55.25 13.95
CA THR A 100 -38.17 54.03 13.14
C THR A 100 -37.44 54.31 11.82
N VAL A 101 -37.79 55.39 11.11
CA VAL A 101 -37.13 55.77 9.85
C VAL A 101 -35.65 56.06 10.09
N GLU A 102 -35.30 56.78 11.15
CA GLU A 102 -33.91 57.08 11.47
C GLU A 102 -33.13 55.81 11.86
N LEU A 103 -33.73 54.90 12.63
CA LEU A 103 -33.12 53.61 12.97
C LEU A 103 -32.90 52.74 11.71
N LEU A 104 -33.87 52.72 10.79
CA LEU A 104 -33.76 52.01 9.51
C LEU A 104 -32.67 52.62 8.64
N ARG A 105 -32.53 53.95 8.61
CA ARG A 105 -31.46 54.63 7.87
C ARG A 105 -30.08 54.26 8.42
N GLN A 106 -29.89 54.39 9.74
CA GLN A 106 -28.63 54.07 10.41
C GLN A 106 -28.23 52.60 10.24
N ARG A 107 -29.19 51.66 10.41
CA ARG A 107 -28.93 50.23 10.21
C ARG A 107 -28.79 49.85 8.74
N GLY A 108 -29.52 50.51 7.84
CA GLY A 108 -29.52 50.25 6.42
C GLY A 108 -28.16 50.49 5.78
N GLU A 109 -27.51 51.61 6.11
CA GLU A 109 -26.15 51.89 5.63
C GLU A 109 -25.14 50.86 6.12
N ALA A 110 -25.18 50.51 7.41
CA ALA A 110 -24.28 49.52 8.00
C ALA A 110 -24.55 48.09 7.47
N PHE A 111 -25.80 47.75 7.19
CA PHE A 111 -26.19 46.50 6.56
C PHE A 111 -25.71 46.43 5.11
N GLY A 112 -25.94 47.47 4.31
CA GLY A 112 -25.49 47.55 2.93
C GLY A 112 -23.98 47.45 2.80
N LYS A 113 -23.22 48.15 3.66
CA LYS A 113 -21.75 48.04 3.72
C LYS A 113 -21.29 46.60 4.02
N ARG A 114 -21.91 45.94 5.00
CA ARG A 114 -21.58 44.53 5.34
C ARG A 114 -21.95 43.57 4.22
N ALA A 115 -23.13 43.70 3.63
CA ALA A 115 -23.56 42.87 2.50
C ALA A 115 -22.62 43.03 1.31
N ALA A 116 -22.23 44.26 0.95
CA ALA A 116 -21.26 44.51 -0.11
C ALA A 116 -19.87 43.93 0.21
N ALA A 117 -19.41 44.03 1.46
CA ALA A 117 -18.13 43.43 1.89
C ALA A 117 -18.17 41.90 1.82
N HIS A 118 -19.27 41.27 2.23
CA HIS A 118 -19.47 39.82 2.11
C HIS A 118 -19.53 39.39 0.65
N GLN A 119 -20.25 40.10 -0.22
CA GLN A 119 -20.29 39.81 -1.66
C GLN A 119 -18.89 39.88 -2.29
N ARG A 120 -18.10 40.90 -1.94
CA ARG A 120 -16.71 41.00 -2.40
C ARG A 120 -15.85 39.83 -1.92
N THR A 121 -16.04 39.41 -0.67
CA THR A 121 -15.32 38.26 -0.09
C THR A 121 -15.70 36.96 -0.79
N LEU A 122 -16.99 36.71 -1.02
CA LEU A 122 -17.47 35.55 -1.77
C LEU A 122 -16.93 35.53 -3.20
N ASN A 123 -16.99 36.67 -3.92
CA ASN A 123 -16.42 36.78 -5.27
C ASN A 123 -14.89 36.57 -5.29
N ASN A 124 -14.19 36.92 -4.21
CA ASN A 124 -12.76 36.65 -4.08
C ASN A 124 -12.50 35.16 -3.83
N ILE A 125 -13.29 34.52 -2.95
CA ILE A 125 -13.20 33.08 -2.69
C ILE A 125 -13.51 32.29 -3.96
N GLN A 126 -14.59 32.63 -4.68
CA GLN A 126 -14.94 31.99 -5.95
C GLN A 126 -13.78 32.07 -6.95
N ARG A 127 -13.20 33.26 -7.15
CA ARG A 127 -12.03 33.42 -8.03
C ARG A 127 -10.83 32.59 -7.58
N LYS A 128 -10.58 32.47 -6.27
CA LYS A 128 -9.50 31.62 -5.75
C LYS A 128 -9.79 30.13 -5.99
N VAL A 129 -11.04 29.70 -5.82
CA VAL A 129 -11.45 28.31 -6.10
C VAL A 129 -11.34 28.00 -7.59
N ASP A 130 -11.81 28.90 -8.46
CA ASP A 130 -11.69 28.73 -9.93
C ASP A 130 -10.22 28.73 -10.39
N ALA A 131 -9.35 29.45 -9.68
CA ALA A 131 -7.91 29.44 -9.90
C ALA A 131 -7.22 28.16 -9.40
N LEU A 132 -7.82 27.41 -8.46
CA LEU A 132 -7.38 26.07 -8.05
C LEU A 132 -7.76 25.06 -9.15
N ARG A 133 -7.17 25.21 -10.32
CA ARG A 133 -7.32 24.26 -11.42
C ARG A 133 -6.53 22.99 -11.11
N LEU A 134 -7.23 21.96 -10.65
CA LEU A 134 -6.65 20.64 -10.37
C LEU A 134 -6.19 19.91 -11.63
N ASN A 135 -6.61 20.36 -12.82
CA ASN A 135 -6.25 19.73 -14.09
C ASN A 135 -4.74 19.69 -14.34
N ASN A 136 -4.02 20.78 -14.03
CA ASN A 136 -2.57 20.87 -14.17
C ASN A 136 -1.86 19.94 -13.18
N ILE A 137 -2.39 19.87 -11.95
CA ILE A 137 -1.87 18.96 -10.93
C ILE A 137 -2.11 17.50 -11.36
N ASN A 138 -3.31 17.15 -11.82
CA ASN A 138 -3.60 15.83 -12.38
C ASN A 138 -2.68 15.50 -13.57
N GLN A 139 -2.47 16.43 -14.48
CA GLN A 139 -1.58 16.23 -15.63
C GLN A 139 -0.15 15.94 -15.18
N LYS A 140 0.34 16.68 -14.17
CA LYS A 140 1.68 16.49 -13.62
C LYS A 140 1.82 15.19 -12.82
N ILE A 141 0.77 14.75 -12.12
CA ILE A 141 0.84 13.60 -11.21
C ILE A 141 0.40 12.31 -11.89
N CYS A 142 -0.77 12.28 -12.53
CA CYS A 142 -1.35 11.11 -13.18
C CYS A 142 -0.99 11.03 -14.67
N GLY A 143 -0.76 12.17 -15.35
CA GLY A 143 -0.44 12.21 -16.79
C GLY A 143 -1.64 12.52 -17.71
N GLY A 144 -2.80 12.84 -17.13
CA GLY A 144 -4.00 13.30 -17.85
C GLY A 144 -4.64 14.49 -17.15
N SER A 145 -5.48 15.25 -17.85
CA SER A 145 -6.13 16.45 -17.30
C SER A 145 -7.11 16.10 -16.17
N GLY A 146 -7.71 14.91 -16.22
CA GLY A 146 -8.77 14.49 -15.30
C GLY A 146 -10.04 15.35 -15.39
N GLU A 147 -10.25 16.02 -16.52
CA GLU A 147 -11.51 16.71 -16.86
C GLU A 147 -12.54 15.75 -17.47
N GLU A 148 -12.07 14.65 -18.04
CA GLU A 148 -12.88 13.56 -18.59
C GLU A 148 -13.52 12.74 -17.46
N ALA A 149 -14.63 12.05 -17.77
CA ALA A 149 -15.18 11.07 -16.85
C ALA A 149 -14.15 9.97 -16.57
N CYS A 150 -14.09 9.45 -15.34
CA CYS A 150 -13.07 8.48 -14.94
C CYS A 150 -13.08 7.18 -15.77
N GLU A 151 -14.21 6.85 -16.38
CA GLU A 151 -14.38 5.70 -17.29
C GLU A 151 -13.70 5.93 -18.65
N GLU A 152 -13.60 7.19 -19.09
CA GLU A 152 -13.01 7.61 -20.37
C GLU A 152 -11.55 8.06 -20.21
N ALA A 153 -11.18 8.53 -19.02
CA ALA A 153 -9.85 9.03 -18.71
C ALA A 153 -8.81 7.89 -18.65
N SER A 154 -8.05 7.70 -19.74
CA SER A 154 -6.99 6.68 -19.84
C SER A 154 -5.98 6.71 -18.67
N CYS A 155 -5.55 7.91 -18.26
CA CYS A 155 -4.64 8.12 -17.13
C CYS A 155 -5.36 8.43 -15.80
N GLY A 156 -6.69 8.40 -15.78
CA GLY A 156 -7.49 8.70 -14.58
C GLY A 156 -7.25 10.10 -14.03
N GLY A 157 -7.28 10.23 -12.69
CA GLY A 157 -7.16 11.50 -11.98
C GLY A 157 -7.21 11.34 -10.46
N ALA A 158 -6.92 12.40 -9.71
CA ALA A 158 -6.82 12.35 -8.24
C ALA A 158 -8.09 11.84 -7.53
N SER A 159 -9.27 12.07 -8.13
CA SER A 159 -10.57 11.62 -7.61
C SER A 159 -11.11 10.37 -8.33
N CYS A 160 -10.38 9.86 -9.33
CA CYS A 160 -10.86 8.73 -10.10
C CYS A 160 -10.65 7.42 -9.39
N LYS A 161 -11.63 6.54 -9.59
CA LYS A 161 -11.60 5.15 -9.14
C LYS A 161 -11.86 4.23 -10.30
N ASP A 162 -11.21 3.09 -10.30
CA ASP A 162 -11.51 2.01 -11.25
C ASP A 162 -12.79 1.26 -10.85
N SER A 163 -13.17 0.27 -11.67
CA SER A 163 -14.34 -0.59 -11.43
C SER A 163 -14.26 -1.42 -10.15
N SER A 164 -13.07 -1.57 -9.56
CA SER A 164 -12.85 -2.23 -8.26
C SER A 164 -12.91 -1.26 -7.08
N GLY A 165 -13.13 0.03 -7.34
CA GLY A 165 -13.17 1.09 -6.32
C GLY A 165 -11.79 1.57 -5.85
N GLN A 166 -10.70 1.09 -6.47
CA GLN A 166 -9.34 1.54 -6.18
C GLN A 166 -9.03 2.82 -6.93
N ARG A 167 -8.09 3.64 -6.41
CA ARG A 167 -7.74 4.91 -7.06
C ARG A 167 -7.09 4.66 -8.41
N HIS A 168 -7.61 5.29 -9.46
CA HIS A 168 -7.08 5.22 -10.83
C HIS A 168 -6.34 6.52 -11.17
N CYS A 169 -5.01 6.47 -11.19
CA CYS A 169 -4.14 7.60 -11.52
C CYS A 169 -2.86 7.08 -12.17
N GLY A 170 -2.68 7.38 -13.45
CA GLY A 170 -1.63 6.84 -14.29
C GLY A 170 -2.04 5.57 -15.03
N GLY A 171 -1.05 4.84 -15.50
CA GLY A 171 -1.23 3.67 -16.36
C GLY A 171 -0.16 3.61 -17.45
N PRO A 172 -0.16 2.55 -18.27
CA PRO A 172 0.73 2.45 -19.42
C PRO A 172 0.56 3.64 -20.37
N GLY A 173 1.67 4.29 -20.75
CA GLY A 173 1.66 5.45 -21.65
C GLY A 173 1.46 6.81 -20.97
N CYS A 174 1.11 6.85 -19.67
CA CYS A 174 0.95 8.08 -18.93
C CYS A 174 2.31 8.68 -18.51
N THR A 175 2.45 9.99 -18.66
CA THR A 175 3.71 10.73 -18.40
C THR A 175 3.69 11.51 -17.08
N GLY A 176 2.73 11.20 -16.19
CA GLY A 176 2.66 11.78 -14.86
C GLY A 176 3.77 11.29 -13.93
N ALA A 177 4.05 12.05 -12.88
CA ALA A 177 5.03 11.72 -11.86
C ALA A 177 4.80 10.33 -11.24
N LEU A 178 3.55 10.00 -10.90
CA LEU A 178 3.21 8.71 -10.28
C LEU A 178 3.53 7.50 -11.19
N PRO A 179 2.98 7.39 -12.42
CA PRO A 179 3.30 6.26 -13.29
C PRO A 179 4.78 6.21 -13.68
N MET A 180 5.45 7.36 -13.84
CA MET A 180 6.90 7.40 -14.11
C MET A 180 7.73 6.88 -12.93
N SER A 181 7.42 7.29 -11.70
CA SER A 181 8.10 6.80 -10.49
C SER A 181 7.88 5.29 -10.28
N LEU A 182 6.66 4.79 -10.51
CA LEU A 182 6.38 3.36 -10.44
C LEU A 182 7.14 2.57 -11.49
N LYS A 183 7.20 3.07 -12.73
CA LYS A 183 7.99 2.46 -13.81
C LYS A 183 9.48 2.42 -13.44
N ALA A 184 10.03 3.53 -12.93
CA ALA A 184 11.43 3.60 -12.51
C ALA A 184 11.73 2.62 -11.36
N LEU A 185 10.84 2.52 -10.37
CA LEU A 185 10.96 1.56 -9.28
C LEU A 185 10.98 0.12 -9.79
N HIS A 186 10.03 -0.24 -10.65
CA HIS A 186 9.96 -1.58 -11.24
C HIS A 186 11.20 -1.90 -12.08
N SER A 187 11.68 -0.95 -12.88
CA SER A 187 12.94 -1.09 -13.62
C SER A 187 14.14 -1.29 -12.69
N ALA A 188 14.24 -0.51 -11.60
CA ALA A 188 15.32 -0.66 -10.62
C ALA A 188 15.28 -2.03 -9.92
N GLN A 189 14.10 -2.53 -9.56
CA GLN A 189 13.92 -3.86 -8.98
C GLN A 189 14.34 -4.96 -9.95
N ASN A 190 13.92 -4.88 -11.21
CA ASN A 190 14.30 -5.86 -12.24
C ASN A 190 15.82 -5.87 -12.47
N ILE A 191 16.46 -4.69 -12.59
CA ILE A 191 17.91 -4.58 -12.71
C ILE A 191 18.61 -5.16 -11.48
N SER A 192 18.09 -4.91 -10.28
CA SER A 192 18.66 -5.46 -9.03
C SER A 192 18.64 -6.98 -9.02
N GLN A 193 17.51 -7.60 -9.40
CA GLN A 193 17.40 -9.06 -9.52
C GLN A 193 18.34 -9.64 -10.60
N GLN A 194 18.47 -8.96 -11.74
CA GLN A 194 19.42 -9.35 -12.79
C GLN A 194 20.87 -9.28 -12.27
N LEU A 195 21.22 -8.23 -11.54
CA LEU A 195 22.56 -8.06 -10.97
C LEU A 195 22.89 -9.15 -9.94
N GLU A 196 21.95 -9.53 -9.07
CA GLU A 196 22.10 -10.65 -8.14
C GLU A 196 22.34 -11.98 -8.87
N THR A 197 21.59 -12.20 -9.95
CA THR A 197 21.76 -13.39 -10.80
C THR A 197 23.13 -13.41 -11.46
N THR A 198 23.57 -12.29 -12.05
CA THR A 198 24.90 -12.17 -12.68
C THR A 198 26.02 -12.31 -11.65
N ALA A 199 25.87 -11.76 -10.45
CA ALA A 199 26.85 -11.93 -9.36
C ALA A 199 27.00 -13.42 -8.98
N SER A 200 25.88 -14.15 -8.90
CA SER A 200 25.89 -15.59 -8.62
C SER A 200 26.57 -16.41 -9.73
N GLN A 201 26.36 -16.03 -10.99
CA GLN A 201 27.05 -16.63 -12.13
C GLN A 201 28.56 -16.34 -12.11
N LEU A 202 28.96 -15.12 -11.71
CA LEU A 202 30.37 -14.76 -11.61
C LEU A 202 31.11 -15.61 -10.58
N VAL A 203 30.50 -15.86 -9.41
CA VAL A 203 31.05 -16.79 -8.40
C VAL A 203 31.26 -18.18 -9.00
N THR A 204 30.31 -18.67 -9.79
CA THR A 204 30.43 -19.97 -10.48
C THR A 204 31.61 -19.97 -11.47
N ILE A 205 31.79 -18.89 -12.23
CA ILE A 205 32.91 -18.74 -13.18
C ILE A 205 34.24 -18.73 -12.43
N VAL A 206 34.36 -17.97 -11.35
CA VAL A 206 35.58 -17.92 -10.52
C VAL A 206 35.96 -19.32 -10.03
N ASN A 207 34.98 -20.10 -9.55
CA ASN A 207 35.23 -21.48 -9.11
C ASN A 207 35.73 -22.37 -10.27
N LYS A 208 35.13 -22.27 -11.46
CA LYS A 208 35.58 -23.02 -12.65
C LYS A 208 36.98 -22.60 -13.12
N VAL A 209 37.29 -21.31 -13.07
CA VAL A 209 38.64 -20.81 -13.41
C VAL A 209 39.67 -21.34 -12.43
N GLN A 210 39.34 -21.40 -11.13
CA GLN A 210 40.21 -21.99 -10.12
C GLN A 210 40.44 -23.49 -10.37
N GLU A 211 39.41 -24.23 -10.76
CA GLU A 211 39.52 -25.64 -11.13
C GLU A 211 40.45 -25.85 -12.34
N VAL A 212 40.28 -25.04 -13.39
CA VAL A 212 41.16 -25.06 -14.58
C VAL A 212 42.60 -24.70 -14.21
N GLN A 213 42.80 -23.72 -13.32
CA GLN A 213 44.15 -23.36 -12.84
C GLN A 213 44.81 -24.53 -12.12
N ASN A 214 44.08 -25.25 -11.27
CA ASN A 214 44.59 -26.42 -10.56
C ASN A 214 44.96 -27.54 -11.55
N LEU A 215 44.08 -27.85 -12.51
CA LEU A 215 44.36 -28.83 -13.56
C LEU A 215 45.59 -28.47 -14.41
N ALA A 216 45.75 -27.19 -14.77
CA ALA A 216 46.92 -26.71 -15.50
C ALA A 216 48.21 -26.84 -14.67
N GLN A 217 48.13 -26.59 -13.35
CA GLN A 217 49.27 -26.76 -12.44
C GLN A 217 49.64 -28.24 -12.30
N ASP A 218 48.65 -29.14 -12.19
CA ASP A 218 48.88 -30.59 -12.14
C ASP A 218 49.52 -31.10 -13.43
N ALA A 219 49.02 -30.65 -14.58
CA ALA A 219 49.61 -30.99 -15.89
C ALA A 219 51.06 -30.50 -16.02
N ARG A 220 51.35 -29.29 -15.54
CA ARG A 220 52.72 -28.75 -15.51
C ARG A 220 53.62 -29.60 -14.60
N ASN A 221 53.16 -29.95 -13.41
CA ASN A 221 53.92 -30.79 -12.48
C ASN A 221 54.22 -32.16 -13.11
N HIS A 222 53.22 -32.77 -13.74
CA HIS A 222 53.39 -34.05 -14.43
C HIS A 222 54.39 -33.97 -15.60
N ALA A 223 54.35 -32.90 -16.39
CA ALA A 223 55.32 -32.68 -17.45
C ALA A 223 56.76 -32.50 -16.91
N GLN A 224 56.91 -31.84 -15.75
CA GLN A 224 58.20 -31.71 -15.08
C GLN A 224 58.73 -33.06 -14.60
N ASP A 225 57.87 -33.89 -13.98
CA ASP A 225 58.25 -35.24 -13.55
C ASP A 225 58.73 -36.10 -14.73
N ILE A 226 58.04 -36.03 -15.88
CA ILE A 226 58.45 -36.74 -17.10
C ILE A 226 59.80 -36.24 -17.61
N LEU A 227 60.02 -34.91 -17.60
CA LEU A 227 61.29 -34.32 -18.01
C LEU A 227 62.44 -34.81 -17.11
N ASP A 228 62.23 -34.83 -15.80
CA ASP A 228 63.23 -35.29 -14.82
C ASP A 228 63.54 -36.79 -15.01
N GLN A 229 62.51 -37.62 -15.26
CA GLN A 229 62.70 -39.04 -15.61
C GLN A 229 63.50 -39.22 -16.91
N ALA A 230 63.18 -38.45 -17.96
CA ALA A 230 63.90 -38.51 -19.23
C ALA A 230 65.38 -38.09 -19.09
N GLN A 231 65.66 -37.07 -18.28
CA GLN A 231 67.03 -36.67 -17.95
C GLN A 231 67.76 -37.77 -17.18
N GLY A 232 67.10 -38.40 -16.19
CA GLY A 232 67.64 -39.54 -15.47
C GLY A 232 67.99 -40.71 -16.39
N ALA A 233 67.08 -41.07 -17.30
CA ALA A 233 67.32 -42.11 -18.30
C ALA A 233 68.50 -41.77 -19.23
N ARG A 234 68.59 -40.51 -19.71
CA ARG A 234 69.72 -40.04 -20.52
C ARG A 234 71.05 -40.20 -19.79
N ASN A 235 71.13 -39.75 -18.52
CA ASN A 235 72.34 -39.88 -17.71
C ASN A 235 72.74 -41.34 -17.51
N GLN A 236 71.76 -42.24 -17.33
CA GLN A 236 72.02 -43.68 -17.18
C GLN A 236 72.55 -44.30 -18.49
N VAL A 237 71.99 -43.90 -19.64
CA VAL A 237 72.49 -44.31 -20.96
C VAL A 237 73.91 -43.79 -21.17
N GLU A 238 74.17 -42.50 -20.95
CA GLU A 238 75.50 -41.90 -21.09
C GLU A 238 76.54 -42.62 -20.21
N LYS A 239 76.21 -42.91 -18.95
CA LYS A 239 77.08 -43.67 -18.04
C LYS A 239 77.33 -45.09 -18.54
N SER A 240 76.31 -45.76 -19.08
CA SER A 240 76.43 -47.12 -19.62
C SER A 240 77.26 -47.14 -20.90
N THR A 241 77.08 -46.14 -21.78
CA THR A 241 77.89 -45.95 -22.99
C THR A 241 79.35 -45.66 -22.63
N ALA A 242 79.61 -44.83 -21.62
CA ALA A 242 80.97 -44.56 -21.14
C ALA A 242 81.65 -45.84 -20.63
N LYS A 243 80.95 -46.63 -19.79
CA LYS A 243 81.43 -47.94 -19.33
C LYS A 243 81.69 -48.91 -20.48
N LEU A 244 80.81 -48.95 -21.48
CA LEU A 244 81.00 -49.79 -22.66
C LEU A 244 82.24 -49.37 -23.46
N ARG A 245 82.45 -48.06 -23.65
CA ARG A 245 83.67 -47.54 -24.30
C ARG A 245 84.93 -47.90 -23.51
N GLU A 246 84.90 -47.76 -22.18
CA GLU A 246 86.01 -48.17 -21.31
C GLU A 246 86.29 -49.67 -21.43
N PHE A 247 85.25 -50.50 -21.46
CA PHE A 247 85.39 -51.95 -21.64
C PHE A 247 85.98 -52.32 -23.01
N ILE A 248 85.50 -51.69 -24.09
CA ILE A 248 86.07 -51.87 -25.43
C ILE A 248 87.55 -51.44 -25.45
N GLN A 249 87.90 -50.35 -24.77
CA GLN A 249 89.30 -49.92 -24.66
C GLN A 249 90.14 -50.97 -23.93
N LYS A 250 89.67 -51.52 -22.81
CA LYS A 250 90.36 -52.63 -22.12
C LYS A 250 90.58 -53.85 -23.01
N ILE A 251 89.61 -54.20 -23.86
CA ILE A 251 89.78 -55.29 -24.84
C ILE A 251 90.85 -54.93 -25.86
N LYS A 252 90.84 -53.70 -26.40
CA LYS A 252 91.86 -53.24 -27.35
C LYS A 252 93.26 -53.26 -26.74
N ASP A 253 93.38 -52.77 -25.50
CA ASP A 253 94.64 -52.73 -24.78
C ASP A 253 95.15 -54.16 -24.53
N PHE A 254 94.28 -55.08 -24.09
CA PHE A 254 94.59 -56.51 -23.93
C PHE A 254 95.05 -57.17 -25.23
N LEU A 255 94.42 -56.83 -26.36
CA LEU A 255 94.82 -57.35 -27.68
C LEU A 255 96.10 -56.71 -28.24
N ALA A 256 96.51 -55.56 -27.72
CA ALA A 256 97.72 -54.84 -28.13
C ALA A 256 98.92 -55.11 -27.19
N GLU A 257 98.70 -55.75 -26.05
CA GLU A 257 99.73 -56.11 -25.08
C GLU A 257 100.59 -57.26 -25.63
N GLU A 258 101.87 -56.99 -25.88
CA GLU A 258 102.81 -57.98 -26.44
C GLU A 258 103.06 -59.12 -25.45
N GLY A 259 102.69 -60.34 -25.87
CA GLY A 259 102.80 -61.56 -25.07
C GLY A 259 101.89 -62.72 -25.54
N ALA A 260 100.97 -62.44 -26.46
CA ALA A 260 100.11 -63.45 -27.09
C ALA A 260 100.35 -63.57 -28.61
N ASP A 261 101.57 -63.30 -29.09
CA ASP A 261 101.92 -63.74 -30.44
C ASP A 261 102.12 -65.27 -30.44
N PRO A 262 101.65 -65.99 -31.47
CA PRO A 262 101.75 -67.45 -31.52
C PRO A 262 103.18 -67.98 -31.37
N GLU A 263 104.18 -67.19 -31.79
CA GLU A 263 105.60 -67.52 -31.74
C GLU A 263 106.12 -67.56 -30.29
N SER A 264 105.71 -66.61 -29.44
CA SER A 264 106.03 -66.61 -28.00
C SER A 264 105.41 -67.79 -27.25
N ILE A 265 104.18 -68.21 -27.63
CA ILE A 265 103.53 -69.39 -27.03
C ILE A 265 104.25 -70.69 -27.46
N GLU A 266 104.70 -70.79 -28.71
CA GLU A 266 105.47 -71.92 -29.22
C GLU A 266 106.87 -72.01 -28.57
N LEU A 267 107.51 -70.87 -28.31
CA LEU A 267 108.84 -70.80 -27.72
C LEU A 267 108.87 -71.28 -26.26
N VAL A 268 107.84 -70.93 -25.48
CA VAL A 268 107.67 -71.45 -24.10
C VAL A 268 107.34 -72.95 -24.12
N ALA A 269 106.49 -73.41 -25.04
CA ALA A 269 106.17 -74.83 -25.19
C ALA A 269 107.41 -75.66 -25.58
N GLN A 270 108.26 -75.15 -26.49
CA GLN A 270 109.54 -75.77 -26.85
C GLN A 270 110.57 -75.72 -25.71
N GLN A 271 110.58 -74.67 -24.89
CA GLN A 271 111.44 -74.59 -23.70
C GLN A 271 111.07 -75.63 -22.63
N VAL A 272 109.78 -75.93 -22.46
CA VAL A 272 109.31 -77.00 -21.55
C VAL A 272 109.67 -78.39 -22.09
N LEU A 273 109.62 -78.59 -23.41
CA LEU A 273 110.01 -79.86 -24.07
C LEU A 273 111.53 -80.12 -24.04
N ASN A 274 112.36 -79.10 -23.90
CA ASN A 274 113.83 -79.19 -23.90
C ASN A 274 114.47 -79.28 -22.50
N ILE A 275 113.69 -79.56 -21.46
CA ILE A 275 114.23 -79.86 -20.12
C ILE A 275 114.75 -81.32 -20.15
N PRO A 276 116.06 -81.59 -19.96
CA PRO A 276 116.60 -82.95 -20.02
C PRO A 276 116.09 -83.82 -18.85
N GLN A 277 115.72 -85.07 -19.14
CA GLN A 277 115.40 -86.08 -18.14
C GLN A 277 116.62 -86.36 -17.23
N PRO A 278 116.50 -86.26 -15.89
CA PRO A 278 117.57 -86.66 -15.00
C PRO A 278 117.51 -88.18 -14.79
N ILE A 279 118.69 -88.80 -14.77
CA ILE A 279 119.03 -90.18 -14.37
C ILE A 279 119.49 -91.06 -15.55
N SER A 280 120.75 -91.49 -15.47
CA SER A 280 121.43 -92.38 -16.40
C SER A 280 121.31 -93.86 -15.98
N GLN A 281 121.27 -94.80 -16.93
CA GLN A 281 121.03 -96.23 -16.70
C GLN A 281 122.04 -96.88 -15.71
N SER A 282 123.26 -96.36 -15.63
CA SER A 282 124.30 -96.82 -14.70
C SER A 282 124.05 -96.42 -13.24
N GLU A 283 123.29 -95.35 -12.98
CA GLU A 283 122.90 -94.94 -11.61
C GLU A 283 121.74 -95.81 -11.08
N ILE A 284 120.90 -96.34 -11.97
CA ILE A 284 119.82 -97.27 -11.62
C ILE A 284 120.39 -98.61 -11.13
N ASP A 285 121.37 -99.18 -11.82
CA ASP A 285 121.99 -100.46 -11.43
C ASP A 285 122.79 -100.35 -10.11
N SER A 286 123.39 -99.19 -9.85
CA SER A 286 124.05 -98.89 -8.56
C SER A 286 123.03 -98.79 -7.42
N LEU A 287 121.89 -98.14 -7.66
CA LEU A 287 120.81 -98.02 -6.66
C LEU A 287 120.21 -99.40 -6.31
N ILE A 288 120.01 -100.27 -7.31
CA ILE A 288 119.46 -101.61 -7.11
C ILE A 288 120.41 -102.47 -6.26
N LYS A 289 121.73 -102.36 -6.48
CA LYS A 289 122.74 -103.08 -5.69
C LYS A 289 122.80 -102.58 -4.24
N GLU A 290 122.67 -101.27 -4.03
CA GLU A 290 122.63 -100.65 -2.69
C GLU A 290 121.34 -101.01 -1.93
N ILE A 291 120.21 -101.15 -2.64
CA ILE A 291 118.94 -101.62 -2.07
C ILE A 291 119.05 -103.09 -1.64
N LEU A 292 119.66 -103.97 -2.44
CA LEU A 292 119.82 -105.40 -2.12
C LEU A 292 120.78 -105.64 -0.93
N ASP A 293 121.86 -104.86 -0.81
CA ASP A 293 122.81 -104.96 0.31
C ASP A 293 122.21 -104.42 1.63
N ARG A 294 121.37 -103.38 1.57
CA ARG A 294 120.62 -102.87 2.73
C ARG A 294 119.49 -103.80 3.16
N ILE A 295 118.90 -104.57 2.23
CA ILE A 295 117.92 -105.61 2.56
C ILE A 295 118.56 -106.81 3.28
N GLY A 296 119.82 -107.15 2.96
CA GLY A 296 120.58 -108.22 3.64
C GLY A 296 121.05 -107.88 5.06
N GLN A 297 121.04 -106.61 5.47
CA GLN A 297 121.51 -106.13 6.79
C GLN A 297 120.37 -105.84 7.79
N LEU A 298 119.10 -106.03 7.41
CA LEU A 298 117.95 -105.83 8.28
C LEU A 298 117.65 -107.08 9.13
N ASN A 299 118.38 -107.26 10.23
CA ASN A 299 117.92 -108.10 11.33
C ASN A 299 116.70 -107.41 12.00
N ARG A 300 115.58 -108.14 12.13
CA ARG A 300 114.25 -107.77 12.73
C ARG A 300 113.09 -107.43 11.76
N VAL A 301 113.06 -107.99 10.55
CA VAL A 301 111.87 -107.92 9.66
C VAL A 301 110.80 -108.97 10.08
N ASP A 302 111.22 -110.02 10.77
CA ASP A 302 110.44 -111.13 11.32
C ASP A 302 109.49 -110.70 12.46
N VAL A 303 109.80 -109.64 13.21
CA VAL A 303 108.92 -109.07 14.25
C VAL A 303 107.79 -108.22 13.62
N ILE A 304 108.09 -107.48 12.55
CA ILE A 304 107.11 -106.65 11.84
C ILE A 304 106.18 -107.53 10.98
N LEU A 305 106.70 -108.57 10.33
CA LEU A 305 105.89 -109.53 9.58
C LEU A 305 104.92 -110.30 10.49
N ASN A 306 105.34 -110.72 11.70
CA ASN A 306 104.43 -111.40 12.65
C ASN A 306 103.34 -110.45 13.18
N CYS A 307 103.67 -109.18 13.43
CA CYS A 307 102.69 -108.16 13.83
C CYS A 307 101.70 -107.84 12.70
N THR A 308 102.19 -107.83 11.44
CA THR A 308 101.36 -107.62 10.25
C THR A 308 100.41 -108.81 10.01
N VAL A 309 100.87 -110.04 10.19
CA VAL A 309 100.02 -111.25 10.09
C VAL A 309 98.90 -111.22 11.13
N GLN A 310 99.19 -110.86 12.39
CA GLN A 310 98.18 -110.75 13.46
C GLN A 310 97.14 -109.64 13.20
N ASN A 311 97.58 -108.49 12.69
CA ASN A 311 96.66 -107.40 12.32
C ASN A 311 95.78 -107.77 11.12
N LEU A 312 96.30 -108.58 10.19
CA LEU A 312 95.56 -109.02 9.00
C LEU A 312 94.51 -110.10 9.34
N THR A 313 94.78 -110.99 10.31
CA THR A 313 93.75 -111.89 10.86
C THR A 313 92.68 -111.14 11.62
N LEU A 314 93.03 -110.14 12.44
CA LEU A 314 92.05 -109.31 13.16
C LEU A 314 91.14 -108.53 12.19
N ALA A 315 91.70 -107.97 11.12
CA ALA A 315 90.94 -107.26 10.10
C ALA A 315 89.98 -108.17 9.32
N ARG A 316 90.38 -109.41 9.03
CA ARG A 316 89.50 -110.42 8.42
C ARG A 316 88.37 -110.85 9.35
N ASP A 317 88.65 -111.02 10.64
CA ASP A 317 87.63 -111.40 11.62
C ASP A 317 86.57 -110.29 11.78
N LEU A 318 87.00 -109.02 11.77
CA LEU A 318 86.11 -107.84 11.75
C LEU A 318 85.29 -107.74 10.46
N LEU A 319 85.89 -108.04 9.30
CA LEU A 319 85.17 -108.09 8.03
C LEU A 319 84.07 -109.17 8.05
N THR A 320 84.40 -110.37 8.55
CA THR A 320 83.46 -111.50 8.61
C THR A 320 82.29 -111.20 9.58
N LYS A 321 82.57 -110.53 10.72
CA LYS A 321 81.54 -110.04 11.64
C LYS A 321 80.66 -108.96 11.01
N ALA A 322 81.23 -108.08 10.18
CA ALA A 322 80.46 -107.05 9.46
C ALA A 322 79.58 -107.66 8.35
N GLU A 323 80.02 -108.74 7.72
CA GLU A 323 79.23 -109.47 6.70
C GLU A 323 78.12 -110.34 7.30
N GLN A 324 78.29 -110.87 8.52
CA GLN A 324 77.25 -111.61 9.26
C GLN A 324 76.24 -110.70 9.99
N ALA A 325 76.59 -109.42 10.21
CA ALA A 325 75.69 -108.40 10.77
C ALA A 325 74.81 -107.72 9.69
N ARG A 326 74.73 -108.32 8.50
CA ARG A 326 73.90 -107.93 7.36
C ARG A 326 72.93 -109.06 7.01
#